data_AF-A0A2A4MT06-F1
#
_entry.id   AF-A0A2A4MT06-F1
#
_cell.length_a   1.000
_cell.length_b   1.000
_cell.length_c   1.000
_cell.angle_alpha   90.00
_cell.angle_beta   90.00
_cell.angle_gamma   90.00
#
_symmetry.space_group_name_H-M   'P 1'
#
loop_
_entity.id
_entity.type
_entity.pdbx_description
1 polymer ?
#
loop_
_entity_poly.entity_id
_entity_poly.type
_entity_poly.pdbx_seq_one_letter_code
_entity_poly.pdbx_strand_id
1 'polypeptide(L)' 'MQEEILSGNSNAQEALAESRTIDSRRDLRHQLAADVNAFLSGGGKINEIEPNITADPPKKPTNNYGSRAI' A
#
# COMPACT_ATOMS: atom_id res chain seq x y z
N MET A 1 6.61 29.13 -34.50
CA MET A 1 6.01 27.77 -34.39
C MET A 1 7.03 26.93 -33.64
N GLN A 2 7.06 27.02 -32.32
CA GLN A 2 6.48 26.03 -31.39
C GLN A 2 7.24 24.69 -31.41
N GLU A 3 8.36 24.61 -30.70
CA GLU A 3 8.97 23.35 -30.25
C GLU A 3 9.33 23.47 -28.77
N GLU A 4 8.35 23.29 -27.88
CA GLU A 4 8.60 23.19 -26.43
C GLU A 4 7.43 22.49 -25.71
N ILE A 5 7.12 21.22 -26.03
CA ILE A 5 6.06 20.46 -25.31
C ILE A 5 6.37 18.96 -25.08
N LEU A 6 7.63 18.53 -24.91
CA LEU A 6 7.95 17.10 -24.67
C LEU A 6 8.92 16.78 -23.51
N SER A 7 9.21 17.70 -22.60
CA SER A 7 10.18 17.45 -21.50
C SER A 7 9.55 17.03 -20.15
N GLY A 8 8.23 17.16 -19.99
CA GLY A 8 7.59 17.05 -18.67
C GLY A 8 7.30 15.63 -18.14
N ASN A 9 7.52 14.57 -18.92
CA ASN A 9 7.00 13.22 -18.60
C ASN A 9 8.08 12.15 -18.35
N SER A 10 9.35 12.43 -18.68
CA SER A 10 10.45 11.46 -18.58
C SER A 10 10.85 11.18 -17.12
N ASN A 11 11.05 12.24 -16.33
CA ASN A 11 11.47 12.13 -14.93
C ASN A 11 10.46 11.35 -14.05
N ALA A 12 9.15 11.54 -14.29
CA ALA A 12 8.12 10.82 -13.53
C ALA A 12 8.06 9.34 -13.91
N GLN A 13 8.22 8.99 -15.19
CA GLN A 13 8.28 7.61 -15.63
C GLN A 13 9.57 6.92 -15.17
N GLU A 14 10.68 7.63 -15.11
CA GLU A 14 11.96 7.12 -14.62
C GLU A 14 11.93 6.86 -13.11
N ALA A 15 11.38 7.79 -12.31
CA ALA A 15 11.14 7.55 -10.88
C ALA A 15 10.17 6.38 -10.63
N LEU A 16 9.12 6.24 -11.45
CA LEU A 16 8.20 5.10 -11.41
C LEU A 16 8.88 3.79 -11.86
N ALA A 17 9.80 3.84 -12.82
CA ALA A 17 10.55 2.68 -13.28
C ALA A 17 11.58 2.24 -12.22
N GLU A 18 12.28 3.21 -11.61
CA GLU A 18 13.24 2.98 -10.54
C GLU A 18 12.55 2.37 -9.32
N SER A 19 11.42 2.93 -8.87
CA SER A 19 10.61 2.38 -7.77
C SER A 19 10.05 0.97 -8.03
N ARG A 20 9.96 0.50 -9.27
CA ARG A 20 9.57 -0.88 -9.62
C ARG A 20 10.71 -1.89 -9.46
N THR A 21 11.96 -1.45 -9.52
CA THR A 21 13.12 -2.34 -9.34
C THR A 21 13.21 -2.89 -7.91
N ILE A 22 13.83 -4.06 -7.75
CA ILE A 22 14.02 -4.68 -6.42
C ILE A 22 15.05 -3.90 -5.61
N ASP A 23 16.04 -3.30 -6.28
CA ASP A 23 17.14 -2.57 -5.66
C ASP A 23 16.70 -1.21 -5.09
N SER A 24 15.78 -0.49 -5.74
CA SER A 24 15.25 0.77 -5.19
C SER A 24 14.50 0.60 -3.87
N ARG A 25 13.95 -0.60 -3.61
CA ARG A 25 13.28 -0.94 -2.34
C ARG A 25 14.19 -1.65 -1.35
N ARG A 26 15.50 -1.75 -1.63
CA ARG A 26 16.45 -2.48 -0.80
C ARG A 26 16.56 -1.88 0.60
N ASP A 27 16.72 -0.57 0.69
CA ASP A 27 16.86 0.12 1.97
C ASP A 27 15.59 0.02 2.81
N LEU A 28 14.43 0.18 2.17
CA LEU A 28 13.12 0.01 2.80
C LEU A 28 12.93 -1.43 3.32
N ARG A 29 13.37 -2.44 2.56
CA ARG A 29 13.37 -3.84 3.02
C ARG A 29 14.29 -4.07 4.20
N HIS A 30 15.48 -3.47 4.21
CA HIS A 30 16.41 -3.57 5.33
C HIS A 30 15.85 -2.93 6.60
N GLN A 31 15.24 -1.75 6.48
CA GLN A 31 14.58 -1.08 7.60
C GLN A 31 13.44 -1.95 8.16
N LEU A 32 12.56 -2.46 7.29
CA LEU A 32 11.47 -3.34 7.70
C LEU A 32 11.99 -4.60 8.40
N ALA A 33 13.06 -5.21 7.89
CA ALA A 33 13.66 -6.39 8.50
C ALA A 33 14.23 -6.08 9.90
N ALA A 34 14.87 -4.92 10.09
CA ALA A 34 15.36 -4.47 11.38
C ALA A 34 14.21 -4.27 12.38
N ASP A 35 13.13 -3.62 11.95
CA ASP A 35 11.95 -3.36 12.79
C ASP A 35 11.26 -4.66 13.21
N VAL A 36 11.12 -5.61 12.28
CA VAL A 36 10.58 -6.96 12.58
C VAL A 36 11.45 -7.69 13.60
N ASN A 37 12.77 -7.66 13.43
CA ASN A 37 13.68 -8.31 14.38
C ASN A 37 13.60 -7.68 15.78
N ALA A 38 13.51 -6.35 15.86
CA ALA A 38 13.33 -5.64 17.13
C ALA A 38 11.99 -6.01 17.80
N PHE A 39 10.90 -6.10 17.03
CA PHE A 39 9.58 -6.51 17.53
C PHE A 39 9.60 -7.93 18.09
N LEU A 40 10.21 -8.89 17.36
CA LEU A 40 10.33 -10.28 17.81
C LEU A 40 11.23 -10.41 19.05
N SER A 41 12.36 -9.69 19.07
CA SER A 41 13.29 -9.69 20.21
C SER A 41 12.68 -9.07 21.46
N GLY A 42 11.78 -8.09 21.29
CA GLY A 42 11.02 -7.48 22.37
C GLY A 42 9.88 -8.34 22.94
N GLY A 43 9.69 -9.57 22.44
CA GLY A 43 8.64 -10.48 22.88
C GLY A 43 7.32 -10.36 22.11
N GLY A 44 7.31 -9.60 21.00
CA GLY A 44 6.21 -9.59 20.04
C GLY A 44 6.03 -10.95 19.36
N LYS A 45 4.78 -11.27 18.99
CA LYS A 45 4.43 -12.54 18.33
C LYS A 45 3.71 -12.27 17.02
N ILE A 46 4.02 -13.06 16.00
CA ILE A 46 3.32 -13.04 14.71
C ILE A 46 2.25 -14.14 14.75
N ASN A 47 1.01 -13.79 14.47
CA ASN A 47 -0.08 -14.74 14.36
C ASN A 47 -0.31 -15.08 12.88
N GLU A 48 -0.37 -16.36 12.57
CA GLU A 48 -0.77 -16.84 11.24
C GLU A 48 -2.30 -16.82 11.15
N ILE A 49 -2.83 -16.24 10.07
CA ILE A 49 -4.26 -16.14 9.82
C ILE A 49 -4.60 -17.02 8.63
N GLU A 50 -5.54 -17.95 8.82
CA GLU A 50 -6.03 -18.81 7.77
C GLU A 50 -6.69 -18.00 6.63
N PRO A 51 -6.47 -18.37 5.35
CA PRO A 51 -6.98 -17.61 4.19
C PRO A 51 -8.50 -17.40 4.16
N ASN A 52 -9.26 -18.23 4.89
CA ASN A 52 -10.72 -18.22 4.92
C ASN A 52 -11.32 -17.36 6.06
N ILE A 53 -10.48 -16.63 6.80
CA ILE A 53 -10.93 -15.75 7.88
C ILE A 53 -11.08 -14.32 7.35
N THR A 54 -12.31 -13.94 7.07
CA THR A 54 -12.67 -12.54 6.82
C THR A 54 -13.05 -11.88 8.15
N ALA A 55 -12.29 -10.88 8.58
CA ALA A 55 -12.45 -10.25 9.91
C ALA A 55 -13.80 -9.53 10.12
N ASP A 56 -14.48 -9.14 9.05
CA ASP A 56 -15.86 -8.67 9.08
C ASP A 56 -16.59 -9.29 7.89
N PRO A 57 -17.60 -10.16 8.10
CA PRO A 57 -18.42 -10.64 6.99
C PRO A 57 -19.12 -9.44 6.34
N PRO A 58 -19.32 -9.46 5.00
CA PRO A 58 -20.02 -8.38 4.31
C PRO A 58 -21.40 -8.16 4.94
N LYS A 59 -21.60 -7.00 5.56
CA LYS A 59 -22.85 -6.64 6.22
C LYS A 59 -23.91 -6.30 5.18
N LYS A 60 -25.15 -6.70 5.46
CA LYS A 60 -26.30 -6.33 4.63
C LYS A 60 -26.36 -4.79 4.51
N PRO A 61 -26.42 -4.22 3.30
CA PRO A 61 -26.56 -2.78 3.15
C PRO A 61 -27.85 -2.33 3.84
N THR A 62 -27.73 -1.34 4.73
CA THR A 62 -28.90 -0.70 5.33
C THR A 62 -29.55 0.18 4.27
N ASN A 63 -30.82 -0.08 3.97
CA ASN A 63 -31.56 0.73 3.00
C ASN A 63 -32.00 2.04 3.70
N ASN A 64 -31.13 3.06 3.67
CA ASN A 64 -31.43 4.39 4.22
C ASN A 64 -32.03 5.34 3.17
N TYR A 65 -32.58 4.78 2.09
CA TYR A 65 -33.25 5.56 1.05
C TYR A 65 -34.65 5.94 1.55
N GLY A 66 -34.93 7.25 1.62
CA GLY A 66 -36.22 7.79 2.08
C GLY A 66 -36.32 8.19 3.56
N SER A 67 -35.22 8.16 4.33
CA SER A 67 -35.21 8.65 5.72
C SER A 67 -35.02 10.16 5.85
N ARG A 68 -34.76 10.85 4.74
CA ARG A 68 -34.78 12.31 4.66
C ARG A 68 -36.17 12.71 4.17
N ALA A 69 -36.84 13.57 4.94
CA ALA A 69 -38.06 14.23 4.46
C ALA A 69 -37.75 14.94 3.13
N ILE A 70 -38.63 14.78 2.15
CA ILE A 70 -38.56 15.48 0.86
C ILE A 70 -39.14 16.88 0.97
#